data_AF-A0A3L6FYM3-F1
#
_entry.id   AF-A0A3L6FYM3-F1
#
_cell.length_a   1.000
_cell.length_b   1.000
_cell.length_c   1.000
_cell.angle_alpha   90.00
_cell.angle_beta   90.00
_cell.angle_gamma   90.00
#
_symmetry.space_group_name_H-M   'P 1'
#
loop_
_entity.id
_entity.type
_entity.pdbx_description
1 polymer ?
#
loop_
_entity_poly.entity_id
_entity_poly.type
_entity_poly.pdbx_seq_one_letter_code
_entity_poly.pdbx_strand_id
1 'polypeptide(L)'
;MAKDLPFGGKVVVLGGDLRQTLPVIEGGNRSQIVNSAIINSSLWSHVHILHLTQNMRLLMPSLSQEERQELSQFSKWMLDVGEGKIDATSQEREDEPTWIDIPQELLLMPQGNKIACIVHIIYEKLNENYMRLEYLKSHAILTPTNDIVDSINEYIVSLNPKDAKEYLSCDKVIKAPTTHESYDLLYPVEFLNTLNGKSFPQHQIILKKGTPVMLLRNLNQSEGLCNGTRLLITSLCDKVIEGQIMTGINKSKNVLIPRISLTLKNTKWPFVLQRRQYPIKVCYAMTINKSQGQTLSNVGVYLKKPVFTHGQLYVAI
;
A
#
# COMPACT_ATOMS: atom_id res chain seq x y z
N MET A 1 -26.35 22.21 26.00
CA MET A 1 -25.53 23.17 25.22
C MET A 1 -24.45 22.45 24.44
N ALA A 2 -23.32 22.02 25.03
CA ALA A 2 -22.27 21.34 24.23
C ALA A 2 -22.73 20.00 23.61
N LYS A 3 -23.60 19.25 24.32
CA LYS A 3 -24.13 17.95 23.86
C LYS A 3 -24.97 18.03 22.58
N ASP A 4 -25.54 19.20 22.30
CA ASP A 4 -26.47 19.44 21.18
C ASP A 4 -25.75 20.00 19.95
N LEU A 5 -24.46 20.33 20.07
CA LEU A 5 -23.62 20.83 18.98
C LEU A 5 -22.87 19.68 18.30
N PRO A 6 -22.68 19.73 16.96
CA PRO A 6 -21.80 18.80 16.26
C PRO A 6 -20.44 18.68 16.95
N PHE A 7 -19.96 17.45 17.14
CA PHE A 7 -18.69 17.14 17.81
C PHE A 7 -18.51 17.79 19.20
N GLY A 8 -19.59 18.08 19.92
CA GLY A 8 -19.50 18.69 21.25
C GLY A 8 -19.08 20.17 21.22
N GLY A 9 -19.25 20.85 20.08
CA GLY A 9 -18.81 22.24 19.88
C GLY A 9 -17.33 22.37 19.51
N LYS A 10 -16.62 21.26 19.24
CA LYS A 10 -15.24 21.31 18.76
C LYS A 10 -15.18 21.77 17.31
N VAL A 11 -14.19 22.62 17.01
CA VAL A 11 -13.84 22.93 15.63
C VAL A 11 -13.18 21.69 15.01
N VAL A 12 -13.75 21.20 13.92
CA VAL A 12 -13.24 20.05 13.17
C VAL A 12 -12.84 20.50 11.77
N VAL A 13 -11.61 20.19 11.37
CA VAL A 13 -11.12 20.42 10.01
C VAL A 13 -10.96 19.07 9.33
N LEU A 14 -11.60 18.93 8.18
CA LEU A 14 -11.53 17.73 7.34
C LEU A 14 -10.67 18.05 6.13
N GLY A 15 -9.72 17.17 5.80
CA GLY A 15 -8.90 17.28 4.60
C GLY A 15 -8.98 15.98 3.80
N GLY A 16 -9.24 16.08 2.50
CA GLY A 16 -9.35 14.92 1.63
C GLY A 16 -9.71 15.30 0.20
N ASP A 17 -9.75 14.30 -0.67
CA ASP A 17 -10.17 14.42 -2.06
C ASP A 17 -11.17 13.30 -2.34
N LEU A 18 -12.40 13.68 -2.69
CA LEU A 18 -13.51 12.75 -2.89
C LEU A 18 -13.37 11.89 -4.15
N ARG A 19 -12.42 12.22 -5.04
CA ARG A 19 -12.08 11.42 -6.23
C ARG A 19 -11.20 10.22 -5.89
N GLN A 20 -10.64 10.16 -4.67
CA GLN A 20 -9.80 9.06 -4.21
C GLN A 20 -10.63 7.85 -3.80
N THR A 21 -9.99 6.82 -3.23
CA THR A 21 -10.67 5.57 -2.90
C THR A 21 -11.74 5.73 -1.81
N LEU A 22 -12.86 5.03 -2.00
CA LEU A 22 -13.95 4.96 -1.03
C LEU A 22 -13.56 4.13 0.21
N PRO A 23 -14.30 4.27 1.34
CA PRO A 23 -14.09 3.41 2.50
C PRO A 23 -14.25 1.92 2.15
N VAL A 24 -13.35 1.09 2.67
CA VAL A 24 -13.39 -0.36 2.42
C VAL A 24 -14.30 -1.03 3.43
N ILE A 25 -15.42 -1.60 2.97
CA ILE A 25 -16.33 -2.44 3.76
C ILE A 25 -16.19 -3.90 3.33
N GLU A 26 -15.75 -4.76 4.24
CA GLU A 26 -15.63 -6.19 3.97
C GLU A 26 -17.00 -6.83 3.72
N GLY A 27 -17.16 -7.49 2.56
CA GLY A 27 -18.44 -8.06 2.13
C GLY A 27 -19.52 -7.03 1.79
N GLY A 28 -19.19 -5.74 1.76
CA GLY A 28 -20.12 -4.68 1.47
C GLY A 28 -20.46 -4.58 -0.03
N ASN A 29 -21.72 -4.31 -0.34
CA ASN A 29 -22.15 -3.98 -1.70
C ASN A 29 -21.90 -2.49 -2.03
N ARG A 30 -22.08 -2.11 -3.30
CA ARG A 30 -21.87 -0.72 -3.79
C ARG A 30 -22.62 0.30 -2.93
N SER A 31 -23.88 0.06 -2.63
CA SER A 31 -24.71 0.98 -1.84
C SER A 31 -24.20 1.14 -0.40
N GLN A 32 -23.77 0.05 0.25
CA GLN A 32 -23.19 0.11 1.58
C GLN A 32 -21.88 0.92 1.60
N ILE A 33 -21.01 0.71 0.60
CA ILE A 33 -19.76 1.44 0.46
C ILE A 33 -20.04 2.94 0.29
N VAL A 34 -20.93 3.30 -0.65
CA VAL A 34 -21.33 4.69 -0.87
C VAL A 34 -21.94 5.30 0.39
N ASN A 35 -22.86 4.60 1.06
CA ASN A 35 -23.50 5.08 2.29
C ASN A 35 -22.52 5.30 3.45
N SER A 36 -21.35 4.64 3.43
CA SER A 36 -20.29 4.88 4.43
C SER A 36 -19.42 6.10 4.15
N ALA A 37 -19.52 6.68 2.95
CA ALA A 37 -18.78 7.89 2.60
C ALA A 37 -19.22 9.05 3.49
N ILE A 38 -18.26 9.91 3.86
CA ILE A 38 -18.48 11.02 4.79
C ILE A 38 -19.58 11.98 4.32
N ILE A 39 -19.77 12.09 2.99
CA ILE A 39 -20.79 12.94 2.37
C ILE A 39 -22.22 12.47 2.66
N ASN A 40 -22.42 11.19 3.01
CA ASN A 40 -23.70 10.62 3.38
C ASN A 40 -23.95 10.67 4.89
N SER A 41 -23.04 11.24 5.67
CA SER A 41 -23.23 11.47 7.10
C SER A 41 -24.28 12.56 7.34
N SER A 42 -25.12 12.39 8.37
CA SER A 42 -26.04 13.45 8.83
C SER A 42 -25.31 14.74 9.22
N LEU A 43 -24.05 14.62 9.65
CA LEU A 43 -23.19 15.75 10.00
C LEU A 43 -22.68 16.53 8.77
N TRP A 44 -22.78 15.97 7.56
CA TRP A 44 -22.27 16.63 6.34
C TRP A 44 -22.97 17.96 6.07
N SER A 45 -24.25 18.07 6.45
CA SER A 45 -25.03 19.31 6.41
C SER A 45 -24.41 20.48 7.20
N HIS A 46 -23.53 20.20 8.17
CA HIS A 46 -22.83 21.19 8.98
C HIS A 46 -21.42 21.50 8.48
N VAL A 47 -20.98 20.86 7.39
CA VAL A 47 -19.63 21.02 6.85
C VAL A 47 -19.62 22.19 5.86
N HIS A 48 -18.75 23.16 6.11
CA HIS A 48 -18.44 24.20 5.12
C HIS A 48 -17.32 23.71 4.21
N ILE A 49 -17.56 23.70 2.89
CA ILE A 49 -16.62 23.16 1.91
C ILE A 49 -15.74 24.29 1.38
N LEU A 50 -14.42 24.11 1.49
CA LEU A 50 -13.41 24.98 0.90
C LEU A 50 -12.62 24.18 -0.14
N HIS A 51 -12.38 24.77 -1.31
CA HIS A 51 -11.67 24.12 -2.40
C HIS A 51 -10.25 24.68 -2.53
N LEU A 52 -9.26 23.80 -2.52
CA LEU A 52 -7.88 24.12 -2.91
C LEU A 52 -7.75 23.87 -4.42
N THR A 53 -7.41 24.91 -5.18
CA THR A 53 -7.38 24.85 -6.66
C THR A 53 -5.96 24.74 -7.23
N GLN A 54 -4.93 25.03 -6.44
CA GLN A 54 -3.54 24.97 -6.88
C GLN A 54 -2.89 23.64 -6.49
N ASN A 55 -2.50 22.84 -7.49
CA ASN A 55 -1.78 21.59 -7.26
C ASN A 55 -0.30 21.85 -6.99
N MET A 56 0.08 21.86 -5.71
CA MET A 56 1.47 22.12 -5.30
C MET A 56 2.46 21.01 -5.66
N ARG A 57 2.01 19.78 -5.95
CA ARG A 57 2.91 18.68 -6.34
C ARG A 57 3.52 18.88 -7.73
N LEU A 58 2.81 19.62 -8.59
CA LEU A 58 3.21 19.88 -9.97
C LEU A 58 3.84 21.28 -10.13
N LEU A 59 4.03 22.03 -9.04
CA LEU A 59 4.67 23.35 -9.10
C LEU A 59 6.19 23.19 -9.19
N MET A 60 6.72 23.29 -10.40
CA MET A 60 8.15 23.31 -10.66
C MET A 60 8.54 24.62 -11.38
N PRO A 61 9.12 25.60 -10.67
CA PRO A 61 9.47 26.91 -11.26
C PRO A 61 10.52 26.82 -12.38
N SER A 62 11.37 25.79 -12.33
CA SER A 62 12.50 25.60 -13.25
C SER A 62 12.13 24.99 -14.59
N LEU A 63 10.87 24.58 -14.80
CA LEU A 63 10.44 23.98 -16.06
C LEU A 63 10.42 25.00 -17.20
N SER A 64 10.85 24.56 -18.37
CA SER A 64 10.66 25.23 -19.65
C SER A 64 9.17 25.41 -19.99
N GLN A 65 8.88 26.24 -21.00
CA GLN A 65 7.49 26.47 -21.40
C GLN A 65 6.81 25.19 -21.93
N GLU A 66 7.55 24.35 -22.65
CA GLU A 66 7.07 23.07 -23.21
C GLU A 66 6.76 22.07 -22.09
N GLU A 67 7.69 21.86 -21.15
CA GLU A 67 7.47 20.96 -20.01
C GLU A 67 6.29 21.40 -19.14
N ARG A 68 6.06 22.72 -18.99
CA ARG A 68 4.87 23.23 -18.28
C ARG A 68 3.57 22.92 -19.02
N GLN A 69 3.57 22.94 -20.35
CA GLN A 69 2.40 22.60 -21.15
C GLN A 69 2.09 21.10 -21.04
N GLU A 70 3.10 20.24 -21.18
CA GLU A 70 2.96 18.79 -20.98
C GLU A 70 2.43 18.46 -19.58
N LEU A 71 3.00 19.06 -18.55
CA LEU A 71 2.57 18.87 -17.17
C LEU A 71 1.13 19.33 -16.93
N SER A 72 0.72 20.44 -17.57
CA SER A 72 -0.65 20.95 -17.51
C SER A 72 -1.63 20.01 -18.22
N GLN A 73 -1.27 19.47 -19.38
CA GLN A 73 -2.07 18.48 -20.11
C GLN A 73 -2.23 17.20 -19.29
N PHE A 74 -1.14 16.68 -18.72
CA PHE A 74 -1.18 15.53 -17.82
C PHE A 74 -2.05 15.81 -16.59
N SER A 75 -1.88 16.97 -15.94
CA SER A 75 -2.69 17.35 -14.78
C SER A 75 -4.17 17.42 -15.12
N LYS A 76 -4.52 17.93 -16.30
CA LYS A 76 -5.91 18.00 -16.76
C LYS A 76 -6.47 16.60 -17.00
N TRP A 77 -5.73 15.75 -17.73
CA TRP A 77 -6.15 14.37 -17.98
C TRP A 77 -6.36 13.58 -16.68
N MET A 78 -5.45 13.69 -15.72
CA MET A 78 -5.59 13.08 -14.39
C MET A 78 -6.86 13.55 -13.67
N LEU A 79 -7.19 14.84 -13.73
CA LEU A 79 -8.42 15.39 -13.14
C LEU A 79 -9.66 14.87 -13.85
N ASP A 80 -9.65 14.83 -15.18
CA ASP A 80 -10.75 14.30 -16.00
C ASP A 80 -10.99 12.81 -15.70
N VAL A 81 -9.93 12.02 -15.45
CA VAL A 81 -10.05 10.63 -14.96
C VAL A 81 -10.73 10.58 -13.60
N GLY A 82 -10.29 11.42 -12.65
CA GLY A 82 -10.88 11.46 -11.30
C GLY A 82 -12.33 11.94 -11.26
N GLU A 83 -12.73 12.79 -12.21
CA GLU A 83 -14.09 13.34 -12.33
C GLU A 83 -15.01 12.51 -13.24
N GLY A 84 -14.49 11.46 -13.88
CA GLY A 84 -15.26 10.61 -14.78
C GLY A 84 -15.67 11.31 -16.08
N LYS A 85 -14.85 12.25 -16.56
CA LYS A 85 -15.08 13.02 -17.79
C LYS A 85 -14.43 12.40 -19.04
N ILE A 86 -13.56 11.41 -18.85
CA ILE A 86 -12.95 10.68 -19.95
C ILE A 86 -13.98 9.74 -20.58
N ASP A 87 -13.96 9.67 -21.91
CA ASP A 87 -14.80 8.73 -22.65
C ASP A 87 -14.49 7.30 -22.21
N ALA A 88 -15.53 6.62 -21.72
CA ALA A 88 -15.43 5.26 -21.25
C ALA A 88 -16.24 4.32 -22.15
N THR A 89 -15.74 3.10 -22.29
CA THR A 89 -16.39 2.01 -23.04
C THR A 89 -16.84 0.90 -22.10
N SER A 90 -17.88 0.17 -22.50
CA SER A 90 -18.35 -1.04 -21.81
C SER A 90 -17.79 -2.27 -22.50
N GLN A 91 -17.26 -3.22 -21.73
CA GLN A 91 -16.93 -4.55 -22.28
C GLN A 91 -18.19 -5.41 -22.44
N GLU A 92 -18.10 -6.47 -23.23
CA GLU A 92 -19.18 -7.47 -23.32
C GLU A 92 -19.48 -8.02 -21.91
N ARG A 93 -20.74 -7.88 -21.45
CA ARG A 93 -21.28 -8.27 -20.12
C ARG A 93 -21.14 -7.25 -18.99
N GLU A 94 -20.81 -5.99 -19.29
CA GLU A 94 -20.86 -4.90 -18.32
C GLU A 94 -22.02 -3.93 -18.61
N ASP A 95 -22.75 -3.54 -17.57
CA ASP A 95 -23.91 -2.63 -17.68
C ASP A 95 -23.52 -1.15 -17.74
N GLU A 96 -22.30 -0.81 -17.30
CA GLU A 96 -21.79 0.57 -17.22
C GLU A 96 -20.48 0.70 -18.01
N PRO A 97 -20.26 1.81 -18.73
CA PRO A 97 -18.98 2.09 -19.37
C PRO A 97 -17.93 2.44 -18.31
N THR A 98 -16.93 1.58 -18.13
CA THR A 98 -15.90 1.74 -17.08
C THR A 98 -14.46 1.63 -17.59
N TRP A 99 -14.27 1.35 -18.87
CA TRP A 99 -12.96 1.18 -19.49
C TRP A 99 -12.52 2.45 -20.20
N ILE A 100 -11.35 2.97 -19.85
CA ILE A 100 -10.78 4.17 -20.48
C ILE A 100 -9.50 3.81 -21.23
N ASP A 101 -9.20 4.57 -22.27
CA ASP A 101 -7.91 4.50 -22.95
C ASP A 101 -6.83 5.26 -22.17
N ILE A 102 -5.69 4.62 -21.98
CA ILE A 102 -4.51 5.23 -21.38
C ILE A 102 -3.65 5.83 -22.51
N PRO A 103 -3.22 7.10 -22.40
CA PRO A 103 -2.34 7.73 -23.38
C PRO A 103 -1.08 6.90 -23.66
N GLN A 104 -0.70 6.80 -24.94
CA GLN A 104 0.37 5.89 -25.39
C GLN A 104 1.73 6.21 -24.77
N GLU A 105 1.99 7.49 -24.49
CA GLU A 105 3.18 8.00 -23.83
C GLU A 105 3.34 7.50 -22.39
N LEU A 106 2.25 7.07 -21.74
CA LEU A 106 2.27 6.49 -20.39
C LEU A 106 2.42 4.95 -20.42
N LEU A 107 2.34 4.33 -21.60
CA LEU A 107 2.34 2.89 -21.75
C LEU A 107 3.75 2.33 -21.95
N LEU A 108 4.03 1.24 -21.22
CA LEU A 108 5.18 0.39 -21.48
C LEU A 108 4.76 -0.78 -22.36
N MET A 109 5.52 -1.04 -23.43
CA MET A 109 5.25 -2.11 -24.40
C MET A 109 6.31 -3.23 -24.32
N PRO A 110 6.29 -4.08 -23.27
CA PRO A 110 7.29 -5.13 -23.07
C PRO A 110 7.15 -6.27 -24.08
N GLN A 111 8.27 -6.69 -24.66
CA GLN A 111 8.35 -7.86 -25.56
C GLN A 111 8.55 -9.21 -24.81
N GLY A 112 8.52 -9.20 -23.48
CA GLY A 112 8.85 -10.37 -22.66
C GLY A 112 8.29 -10.30 -21.24
N ASN A 113 9.12 -10.59 -20.24
CA ASN A 113 8.69 -10.57 -18.85
C ASN A 113 8.29 -9.15 -18.41
N LYS A 114 6.98 -8.94 -18.22
CA LYS A 114 6.40 -7.64 -17.87
C LYS A 114 6.86 -7.13 -16.49
N ILE A 115 7.07 -8.02 -15.51
CA ILE A 115 7.60 -7.64 -14.20
C ILE A 115 9.05 -7.19 -14.33
N ALA A 116 9.87 -7.94 -15.05
CA ALA A 116 11.26 -7.58 -15.30
C ALA A 116 11.37 -6.20 -15.98
N CYS A 117 10.53 -5.95 -16.99
CA CYS A 117 10.50 -4.68 -17.71
C CYS A 117 10.19 -3.49 -16.78
N ILE A 118 9.08 -3.54 -16.03
CA ILE A 118 8.73 -2.41 -15.16
C ILE A 118 9.75 -2.22 -14.02
N VAL A 119 10.30 -3.32 -13.49
CA VAL A 119 11.35 -3.24 -12.46
C VAL A 119 12.62 -2.62 -13.01
N HIS A 120 13.02 -2.95 -14.24
CA HIS A 120 14.20 -2.36 -14.86
C HIS A 120 14.05 -0.85 -15.10
N ILE A 121 12.85 -0.42 -15.50
CA ILE A 121 12.55 0.99 -15.80
C ILE A 121 12.46 1.82 -14.52
N ILE A 122 11.75 1.32 -13.51
CA ILE A 122 11.58 2.04 -12.25
C ILE A 122 12.83 1.94 -11.40
N TYR A 123 13.37 0.73 -11.19
CA TYR A 123 14.57 0.52 -10.38
C TYR A 123 15.83 0.40 -11.25
N GLU A 124 16.08 1.42 -12.08
CA GLU A 124 17.29 1.48 -12.90
C GLU A 124 18.56 1.44 -12.02
N LYS A 125 19.55 0.63 -12.38
CA LYS A 125 20.80 0.43 -11.62
C LYS A 125 20.57 0.05 -10.15
N LEU A 126 19.55 -0.78 -9.86
CA LEU A 126 19.28 -1.27 -8.50
C LEU A 126 20.52 -1.87 -7.83
N ASN A 127 21.36 -2.58 -8.58
CA ASN A 127 22.59 -3.21 -8.08
C ASN A 127 23.62 -2.21 -7.54
N GLU A 128 23.57 -0.95 -7.96
CA GLU A 128 24.44 0.12 -7.46
C GLU A 128 23.76 0.93 -6.35
N ASN A 129 22.43 0.99 -6.37
CA ASN A 129 21.63 1.89 -5.54
C ASN A 129 20.83 1.21 -4.42
N TYR A 130 20.91 -0.12 -4.24
CA TYR A 130 20.14 -0.85 -3.22
C TYR A 130 20.45 -0.46 -1.76
N MET A 131 21.53 0.29 -1.49
CA MET A 131 21.81 0.89 -0.17
C MET A 131 21.53 2.39 -0.12
N ARG A 132 21.17 3.02 -1.25
CA ARG A 132 20.94 4.46 -1.32
C ARG A 132 19.51 4.79 -0.92
N LEU A 133 19.39 5.35 0.28
CA LEU A 133 18.12 5.63 0.92
C LEU A 133 17.26 6.65 0.14
N GLU A 134 17.85 7.69 -0.44
CA GLU A 134 17.10 8.67 -1.25
C GLU A 134 16.57 8.06 -2.56
N TYR A 135 17.35 7.19 -3.20
CA TYR A 135 16.90 6.42 -4.35
C TYR A 135 15.72 5.51 -3.98
N LEU A 136 15.83 4.70 -2.92
CA LEU A 136 14.76 3.76 -2.55
C LEU A 136 13.46 4.44 -2.09
N LYS A 137 13.54 5.67 -1.61
CA LYS A 137 12.37 6.46 -1.22
C LYS A 137 11.58 6.98 -2.39
N SER A 138 12.27 7.49 -3.40
CA SER A 138 11.64 8.17 -4.53
C SER A 138 10.98 7.20 -5.50
N HIS A 139 11.33 5.90 -5.42
CA HIS A 139 10.85 4.86 -6.32
C HIS A 139 9.80 3.95 -5.67
N ALA A 140 8.72 3.66 -6.41
CA ALA A 140 7.77 2.61 -6.06
C ALA A 140 7.10 1.99 -7.29
N ILE A 141 6.66 0.75 -7.14
CA ILE A 141 5.74 0.12 -8.09
C ILE A 141 4.37 -0.05 -7.42
N LEU A 142 3.32 0.46 -8.07
CA LEU A 142 1.95 0.41 -7.57
C LEU A 142 1.16 -0.66 -8.30
N THR A 143 0.38 -1.44 -7.54
CA THR A 143 -0.50 -2.47 -8.10
C THR A 143 -1.87 -2.48 -7.40
N PRO A 144 -2.93 -3.05 -8.01
CA PRO A 144 -4.23 -3.09 -7.36
C PRO A 144 -4.28 -4.07 -6.17
N THR A 145 -3.57 -5.19 -6.22
CA THR A 145 -3.75 -6.32 -5.31
C THR A 145 -2.46 -6.79 -4.63
N ASN A 146 -2.59 -7.32 -3.40
CA ASN A 146 -1.45 -7.73 -2.57
C ASN A 146 -0.66 -8.92 -3.15
N ASP A 147 -1.31 -9.85 -3.85
CA ASP A 147 -0.65 -10.99 -4.50
C ASP A 147 0.38 -10.52 -5.55
N ILE A 148 0.00 -9.53 -6.35
CA ILE A 148 0.91 -8.94 -7.36
C ILE A 148 2.04 -8.17 -6.68
N VAL A 149 1.74 -7.42 -5.60
CA VAL A 149 2.77 -6.74 -4.79
C VAL A 149 3.82 -7.75 -4.30
N ASP A 150 3.38 -8.90 -3.81
CA ASP A 150 4.26 -9.93 -3.26
C ASP A 150 5.15 -10.51 -4.37
N SER A 151 4.59 -10.86 -5.53
CA SER A 151 5.37 -11.35 -6.68
C SER A 151 6.42 -10.35 -7.18
N ILE A 152 6.09 -9.06 -7.25
CA ILE A 152 7.05 -8.02 -7.68
C ILE A 152 8.14 -7.84 -6.63
N ASN A 153 7.78 -7.76 -5.35
CA ASN A 153 8.75 -7.60 -4.27
C ASN A 153 9.71 -8.79 -4.18
N GLU A 154 9.21 -10.02 -4.30
CA GLU A 154 10.02 -11.24 -4.35
C GLU A 154 11.01 -11.21 -5.52
N TYR A 155 10.54 -10.81 -6.71
CA TYR A 155 11.42 -10.65 -7.87
C TYR A 155 12.51 -9.60 -7.62
N ILE A 156 12.18 -8.42 -7.09
CA ILE A 156 13.17 -7.36 -6.82
C ILE A 156 14.19 -7.78 -5.77
N VAL A 157 13.75 -8.47 -4.71
CA VAL A 157 14.66 -9.04 -3.70
C VAL A 157 15.59 -10.08 -4.34
N SER A 158 15.09 -10.90 -5.27
CA SER A 158 15.94 -11.88 -5.98
C SER A 158 17.11 -11.22 -6.71
N LEU A 159 16.92 -10.01 -7.26
CA LEU A 159 17.94 -9.26 -8.01
C LEU A 159 19.05 -8.68 -7.12
N ASN A 160 18.80 -8.45 -5.83
CA ASN A 160 19.82 -7.88 -4.93
C ASN A 160 20.99 -8.88 -4.78
N PRO A 161 22.25 -8.47 -5.00
CA PRO A 161 23.41 -9.38 -5.00
C PRO A 161 23.83 -9.87 -3.61
N LYS A 162 23.24 -9.36 -2.53
CA LYS A 162 23.59 -9.77 -1.14
C LYS A 162 23.01 -11.14 -0.77
N ASP A 163 23.64 -11.76 0.23
CA ASP A 163 23.19 -13.03 0.78
C ASP A 163 21.77 -12.93 1.34
N ALA A 164 20.94 -13.90 0.95
CA ALA A 164 19.60 -14.02 1.45
C ALA A 164 19.61 -14.64 2.85
N LYS A 165 18.75 -14.13 3.74
CA LYS A 165 18.40 -14.77 5.00
C LYS A 165 16.92 -15.04 5.04
N GLU A 166 16.59 -16.27 5.39
CA GLU A 166 15.23 -16.75 5.52
C GLU A 166 14.78 -16.69 6.99
N TYR A 167 13.54 -16.26 7.19
CA TYR A 167 12.86 -16.29 8.47
C TYR A 167 11.50 -16.97 8.34
N LEU A 168 11.41 -18.19 8.87
CA LEU A 168 10.15 -18.92 9.00
C LEU A 168 9.40 -18.50 10.27
N SER A 169 8.08 -18.41 10.19
CA SER A 169 7.23 -18.11 11.33
C SER A 169 6.98 -19.33 12.21
N CYS A 170 6.47 -19.10 13.41
CA CYS A 170 5.94 -20.15 14.28
C CYS A 170 4.44 -19.91 14.44
N ASP A 171 3.65 -20.85 13.95
CA ASP A 171 2.20 -20.73 13.80
C ASP A 171 1.49 -21.72 14.73
N LYS A 172 0.40 -21.26 15.36
CA LYS A 172 -0.45 -22.12 16.19
C LYS A 172 -1.88 -21.59 16.26
N VAL A 173 -2.80 -22.48 16.59
CA VAL A 173 -4.16 -22.10 16.96
C VAL A 173 -4.18 -21.57 18.40
N ILE A 174 -4.87 -20.46 18.64
CA ILE A 174 -5.10 -19.96 20.00
C ILE A 174 -6.15 -20.85 20.67
N LYS A 175 -5.78 -21.41 21.83
CA LYS A 175 -6.69 -22.15 22.70
C LYS A 175 -7.53 -21.15 23.51
N ALA A 176 -8.79 -20.99 23.14
CA ALA A 176 -9.83 -20.27 23.87
C ALA A 176 -10.83 -21.28 24.46
N PRO A 177 -11.71 -20.88 25.40
CA PRO A 177 -12.69 -21.80 25.99
C PRO A 177 -13.61 -22.48 24.96
N THR A 178 -13.81 -21.83 23.81
CA THR A 178 -14.61 -22.34 22.68
C THR A 178 -13.78 -23.13 21.67
N THR A 179 -12.48 -23.30 21.87
CA THR A 179 -11.58 -23.99 20.95
C THR A 179 -11.57 -25.47 21.31
N HIS A 180 -12.07 -26.32 20.40
CA HIS A 180 -12.02 -27.75 20.60
C HIS A 180 -10.58 -28.26 20.56
N GLU A 181 -10.21 -29.14 21.49
CA GLU A 181 -8.86 -29.74 21.56
C GLU A 181 -8.45 -30.46 20.27
N SER A 182 -9.42 -30.92 19.48
CA SER A 182 -9.20 -31.54 18.18
C SER A 182 -8.75 -30.57 17.08
N TYR A 183 -8.77 -29.26 17.29
CA TYR A 183 -8.34 -28.29 16.25
C TYR A 183 -6.86 -28.45 15.88
N ASP A 184 -6.01 -28.83 16.83
CA ASP A 184 -4.60 -29.11 16.55
C ASP A 184 -4.43 -30.33 15.62
N LEU A 185 -5.39 -31.26 15.60
CA LEU A 185 -5.42 -32.42 14.69
C LEU A 185 -6.10 -32.09 13.35
N LEU A 186 -7.13 -31.24 13.36
CA LEU A 186 -7.90 -30.87 12.16
C LEU A 186 -7.17 -29.84 11.29
N TYR A 187 -6.29 -29.02 11.88
CA TYR A 187 -5.59 -27.95 11.19
C TYR A 187 -4.07 -28.11 11.36
N PRO A 188 -3.42 -28.88 10.48
CA PRO A 188 -1.97 -29.10 10.54
C PRO A 188 -1.19 -27.80 10.34
N VAL A 189 0.04 -27.74 10.86
CA VAL A 189 0.86 -26.52 10.80
C VAL A 189 1.16 -26.09 9.37
N GLU A 190 1.31 -27.04 8.45
CA GLU A 190 1.49 -26.81 7.02
C GLU A 190 0.32 -26.01 6.45
N PHE A 191 -0.91 -26.33 6.85
CA PHE A 191 -2.10 -25.56 6.48
C PHE A 191 -2.05 -24.16 7.09
N LEU A 192 -1.72 -24.03 8.39
CA LEU A 192 -1.62 -22.73 9.07
C LEU A 192 -0.60 -21.81 8.38
N ASN A 193 0.52 -22.36 7.92
CA ASN A 193 1.58 -21.63 7.22
C ASN A 193 1.10 -21.05 5.88
N THR A 194 0.10 -21.64 5.23
CA THR A 194 -0.51 -21.10 3.99
C THR A 194 -1.43 -19.90 4.24
N LEU A 195 -1.90 -19.73 5.48
CA LEU A 195 -2.86 -18.68 5.80
C LEU A 195 -2.18 -17.30 5.80
N ASN A 196 -2.80 -16.37 5.09
CA ASN A 196 -2.38 -14.99 4.98
C ASN A 196 -3.55 -14.05 5.26
N GLY A 197 -3.24 -12.80 5.61
CA GLY A 197 -4.25 -11.82 5.99
C GLY A 197 -3.78 -10.38 5.79
N LYS A 198 -4.74 -9.45 5.81
CA LYS A 198 -4.45 -8.02 5.70
C LYS A 198 -3.56 -7.57 6.86
N SER A 199 -2.46 -6.89 6.55
CA SER A 199 -1.47 -6.43 7.54
C SER A 199 -0.97 -7.55 8.45
N PHE A 200 -0.85 -8.78 7.93
CA PHE A 200 -0.32 -9.95 8.62
C PHE A 200 0.93 -10.41 7.86
N PRO A 201 2.05 -10.68 8.56
CA PRO A 201 3.27 -11.11 7.90
C PRO A 201 3.11 -12.50 7.30
N GLN A 202 3.79 -12.73 6.18
CA GLN A 202 3.88 -14.05 5.55
C GLN A 202 4.59 -15.05 6.47
N HIS A 203 4.30 -16.33 6.29
CA HIS A 203 4.98 -17.40 7.01
C HIS A 203 6.48 -17.37 6.74
N GLN A 204 6.85 -17.32 5.45
CA GLN A 204 8.23 -17.24 4.98
C GLN A 204 8.56 -15.80 4.60
N ILE A 205 9.67 -15.30 5.14
CA ILE A 205 10.21 -13.97 4.80
C ILE A 205 11.66 -14.16 4.37
N ILE A 206 11.95 -13.86 3.11
CA ILE A 206 13.31 -13.85 2.56
C ILE A 206 13.78 -12.41 2.44
N LEU A 207 14.88 -12.06 3.09
CA LEU A 207 15.42 -10.70 3.09
C LEU A 207 16.90 -10.70 2.73
N LYS A 208 17.33 -9.56 2.18
CA LYS A 208 18.72 -9.25 1.90
C LYS A 208 19.06 -7.88 2.52
N LYS A 209 20.34 -7.65 2.81
CA LYS A 209 20.80 -6.33 3.26
C LYS A 209 20.49 -5.28 2.17
N GLY A 210 19.97 -4.13 2.57
CA GLY A 210 19.51 -3.07 1.65
C GLY A 210 18.08 -3.24 1.12
N THR A 211 17.35 -4.26 1.55
CA THR A 211 15.92 -4.35 1.21
C THR A 211 15.12 -3.31 2.02
N PRO A 212 14.28 -2.47 1.40
CA PRO A 212 13.33 -1.64 2.10
C PRO A 212 12.15 -2.50 2.57
N VAL A 213 11.79 -2.34 3.84
CA VAL A 213 10.65 -2.99 4.48
C VAL A 213 9.74 -1.97 5.13
N MET A 214 8.50 -2.33 5.38
CA MET A 214 7.50 -1.51 6.05
C MET A 214 7.00 -2.24 7.29
N LEU A 215 6.89 -1.53 8.41
CA LEU A 215 6.29 -2.07 9.63
C LEU A 215 4.78 -2.29 9.46
N LEU A 216 4.29 -3.41 9.98
CA LEU A 216 2.88 -3.81 9.97
C LEU A 216 2.16 -3.50 11.29
N ARG A 217 2.89 -3.09 12.33
CA ARG A 217 2.37 -2.79 13.67
C ARG A 217 3.08 -1.60 14.29
N ASN A 218 2.38 -0.95 15.22
CA ASN A 218 2.99 0.02 16.11
C ASN A 218 3.82 -0.74 17.15
N LEU A 219 5.13 -0.49 17.14
CA LEU A 219 6.07 -1.05 18.12
C LEU A 219 6.45 -0.01 19.17
N ASN A 220 6.75 1.20 18.72
CA ASN A 220 7.10 2.32 19.59
C ASN A 220 6.80 3.64 18.87
N GLN A 221 5.72 4.30 19.27
CA GLN A 221 5.23 5.51 18.59
C GLN A 221 6.12 6.73 18.86
N SER A 222 6.68 6.87 20.08
CA SER A 222 7.60 7.99 20.39
C SER A 222 8.89 7.90 19.58
N GLU A 223 9.28 6.68 19.19
CA GLU A 223 10.42 6.42 18.34
C GLU A 223 10.08 6.42 16.83
N GLY A 224 8.83 6.69 16.45
CA GLY A 224 8.40 6.69 15.05
C GLY A 224 8.28 5.29 14.44
N LEU A 225 8.28 4.23 15.26
CA LEU A 225 8.09 2.83 14.84
C LEU A 225 6.60 2.49 14.84
N CYS A 226 5.90 3.08 13.88
CA CYS A 226 4.47 2.91 13.67
C CYS A 226 4.21 1.98 12.47
N ASN A 227 2.98 1.49 12.37
CA ASN A 227 2.50 0.82 11.16
C ASN A 227 2.66 1.77 9.96
N GLY A 228 3.27 1.29 8.88
CA GLY A 228 3.59 2.10 7.70
C GLY A 228 5.00 2.70 7.69
N THR A 229 5.71 2.73 8.82
CA THR A 229 7.10 3.21 8.83
C THR A 229 7.98 2.36 7.93
N ARG A 230 8.65 3.00 6.96
CA ARG A 230 9.61 2.36 6.04
C ARG A 230 11.01 2.32 6.68
N LEU A 231 11.65 1.16 6.62
CA LEU A 231 12.99 0.89 7.13
C LEU A 231 13.86 0.31 6.01
N LEU A 232 15.13 0.69 5.97
CA LEU A 232 16.13 0.05 5.12
C LEU A 232 16.89 -1.00 5.95
N ILE A 233 16.89 -2.27 5.54
CA ILE A 233 17.60 -3.32 6.28
C ILE A 233 19.12 -3.08 6.25
N THR A 234 19.74 -2.96 7.42
CA THR A 234 21.19 -2.77 7.59
C THR A 234 21.91 -4.04 8.04
N SER A 235 21.24 -4.89 8.83
CA SER A 235 21.78 -6.16 9.32
C SER A 235 20.68 -7.20 9.57
N LEU A 236 21.02 -8.48 9.38
CA LEU A 236 20.11 -9.62 9.43
C LEU A 236 20.63 -10.67 10.42
N CYS A 237 20.27 -10.53 11.71
CA CYS A 237 20.68 -11.44 12.78
C CYS A 237 19.61 -12.52 13.04
N ASP A 238 19.94 -13.55 13.82
CA ASP A 238 19.02 -14.68 14.05
C ASP A 238 17.76 -14.28 14.83
N LYS A 239 17.93 -13.41 15.83
CA LYS A 239 16.87 -13.04 16.79
C LYS A 239 16.28 -11.65 16.57
N VAL A 240 16.98 -10.80 15.82
CA VAL A 240 16.58 -9.42 15.54
C VAL A 240 16.98 -9.01 14.13
N ILE A 241 16.20 -8.12 13.54
CA ILE A 241 16.54 -7.44 12.28
C ILE A 241 16.91 -6.00 12.59
N GLU A 242 18.04 -5.52 12.10
CA GLU A 242 18.39 -4.10 12.20
C GLU A 242 17.93 -3.38 10.92
N GLY A 243 17.26 -2.25 11.10
CA GLY A 243 16.87 -1.38 10.00
C GLY A 243 17.06 0.09 10.34
N GLN A 244 17.29 0.89 9.32
CA GLN A 244 17.40 2.34 9.42
C GLN A 244 16.08 3.00 8.99
N ILE A 245 15.54 3.91 9.81
CA ILE A 245 14.31 4.64 9.48
C ILE A 245 14.52 5.51 8.23
N MET A 246 13.67 5.31 7.22
CA MET A 246 13.79 6.03 5.96
C MET A 246 13.20 7.45 6.09
N THR A 247 12.01 7.61 6.66
CA THR A 247 11.23 8.86 6.60
C THR A 247 10.82 9.36 7.98
N GLY A 248 10.46 10.65 8.08
CA GLY A 248 9.97 11.28 9.30
C GLY A 248 11.06 11.90 10.17
N ILE A 249 10.68 12.30 11.39
CA ILE A 249 11.53 13.05 12.34
C ILE A 249 12.76 12.23 12.76
N ASN A 250 12.59 10.92 12.93
CA ASN A 250 13.66 10.01 13.34
C ASN A 250 14.41 9.38 12.15
N LYS A 251 14.44 10.05 10.98
CA LYS A 251 15.17 9.60 9.79
C LYS A 251 16.63 9.27 10.14
N SER A 252 17.15 8.23 9.49
CA SER A 252 18.53 7.74 9.65
C SER A 252 18.86 7.09 11.00
N LYS A 253 17.92 7.03 11.95
CA LYS A 253 18.10 6.26 13.19
C LYS A 253 18.02 4.76 12.93
N ASN A 254 18.99 4.01 13.46
CA ASN A 254 18.97 2.55 13.45
C ASN A 254 18.09 2.02 14.58
N VAL A 255 17.32 0.99 14.25
CA VAL A 255 16.39 0.34 15.18
C VAL A 255 16.46 -1.18 15.03
N LEU A 256 16.17 -1.87 16.13
CA LEU A 256 16.09 -3.32 16.16
C LEU A 256 14.62 -3.75 16.15
N ILE A 257 14.28 -4.62 15.21
CA ILE A 257 12.93 -5.17 15.04
C ILE A 257 12.94 -6.60 15.56
N PRO A 258 12.23 -6.90 16.67
CA PRO A 258 12.08 -8.27 17.16
C PRO A 258 10.91 -8.99 16.49
N ARG A 259 10.90 -10.32 16.62
CA ARG A 259 9.69 -11.11 16.33
C ARG A 259 8.63 -10.85 17.40
N ILE A 260 7.38 -10.66 16.97
CA ILE A 260 6.22 -10.52 17.87
C ILE A 260 5.15 -11.55 17.53
N SER A 261 4.28 -11.84 18.48
CA SER A 261 3.10 -12.68 18.25
C SER A 261 1.96 -11.83 17.70
N LEU A 262 1.45 -12.22 16.54
CA LEU A 262 0.36 -11.56 15.83
C LEU A 262 -0.81 -12.53 15.72
N THR A 263 -2.03 -12.00 15.77
CA THR A 263 -3.24 -12.82 15.64
C THR A 263 -3.98 -12.50 14.36
N LEU A 264 -4.43 -13.52 13.65
CA LEU A 264 -5.31 -13.42 12.50
C LEU A 264 -6.64 -14.10 12.84
N LYS A 265 -7.70 -13.29 12.94
CA LYS A 265 -9.07 -13.76 13.07
C LYS A 265 -9.76 -13.57 11.73
N ASN A 266 -10.40 -14.62 11.23
CA ASN A 266 -11.12 -14.62 9.96
C ASN A 266 -12.47 -15.30 10.18
N THR A 267 -13.55 -14.74 9.67
CA THR A 267 -14.90 -15.31 9.78
C THR A 267 -15.04 -16.65 9.06
N LYS A 268 -14.16 -16.94 8.09
CA LYS A 268 -14.12 -18.20 7.35
C LYS A 268 -13.58 -19.38 8.17
N TRP A 269 -12.84 -19.10 9.25
CA TRP A 269 -12.17 -20.14 10.03
C TRP A 269 -12.74 -20.18 11.45
N PRO A 270 -12.98 -21.37 12.02
CA PRO A 270 -13.54 -21.51 13.36
C PRO A 270 -12.50 -21.28 14.47
N PHE A 271 -11.32 -20.74 14.13
CA PHE A 271 -10.20 -20.55 15.03
C PHE A 271 -9.49 -19.21 14.81
N VAL A 272 -8.68 -18.81 15.79
CA VAL A 272 -7.77 -17.67 15.66
C VAL A 272 -6.36 -18.18 15.50
N LEU A 273 -5.71 -17.82 14.38
CA LEU A 273 -4.30 -18.12 14.15
C LEU A 273 -3.44 -17.15 14.95
N GLN A 274 -2.44 -17.65 15.66
CA GLN A 274 -1.33 -16.87 16.19
C GLN A 274 -0.06 -17.21 15.41
N ARG A 275 0.57 -16.18 14.83
CA ARG A 275 1.86 -16.26 14.12
C ARG A 275 2.90 -15.45 14.86
N ARG A 276 4.00 -16.08 15.27
CA ARG A 276 5.19 -15.38 15.78
C ARG A 276 6.16 -15.12 14.63
N GLN A 277 6.27 -13.87 14.22
CA GLN A 277 7.09 -13.45 13.08
C GLN A 277 7.52 -11.98 13.24
N TYR A 278 8.48 -11.52 12.43
CA TYR A 278 8.78 -10.10 12.32
C TYR A 278 7.58 -9.35 11.72
N PRO A 279 7.14 -8.22 12.32
CA PRO A 279 5.97 -7.48 11.86
C PRO A 279 6.35 -6.54 10.70
N ILE A 280 6.94 -7.10 9.64
CA ILE A 280 7.44 -6.36 8.48
C ILE A 280 6.94 -6.97 7.18
N LYS A 281 6.96 -6.17 6.12
CA LYS A 281 6.73 -6.60 4.74
C LYS A 281 7.66 -5.83 3.80
N VAL A 282 8.20 -6.48 2.77
CA VAL A 282 9.01 -5.81 1.74
C VAL A 282 8.19 -4.72 1.04
N CYS A 283 8.80 -3.58 0.71
CA CYS A 283 8.08 -2.40 0.22
C CYS A 283 8.74 -1.67 -0.96
N TYR A 284 9.28 -2.41 -1.94
CA TYR A 284 9.57 -1.83 -3.26
C TYR A 284 8.27 -1.57 -4.03
N ALA A 285 7.39 -2.57 -4.07
CA ALA A 285 6.03 -2.45 -4.55
C ALA A 285 5.04 -2.29 -3.38
N MET A 286 3.93 -1.61 -3.63
CA MET A 286 2.80 -1.51 -2.71
C MET A 286 1.47 -1.43 -3.45
N THR A 287 0.37 -1.66 -2.73
CA THR A 287 -0.96 -1.51 -3.32
C THR A 287 -1.28 -0.03 -3.52
N ILE A 288 -2.03 0.32 -4.56
CA ILE A 288 -2.51 1.68 -4.81
C ILE A 288 -3.23 2.28 -3.58
N ASN A 289 -4.05 1.49 -2.89
CA ASN A 289 -4.72 1.96 -1.66
C ASN A 289 -3.75 2.35 -0.53
N LYS A 290 -2.51 1.82 -0.55
CA LYS A 290 -1.46 2.19 0.42
C LYS A 290 -0.62 3.38 -0.03
N SER A 291 -0.56 3.68 -1.32
CA SER A 291 0.14 4.87 -1.82
C SER A 291 -0.66 6.15 -1.66
N GLN A 292 -1.96 6.05 -1.38
CA GLN A 292 -2.83 7.21 -1.15
C GLN A 292 -2.21 8.18 -0.12
N GLY A 293 -2.02 9.43 -0.54
CA GLY A 293 -1.43 10.49 0.28
C GLY A 293 0.11 10.52 0.32
N GLN A 294 0.79 9.57 -0.33
CA GLN A 294 2.25 9.61 -0.51
C GLN A 294 2.63 10.44 -1.74
N THR A 295 3.81 11.06 -1.68
CA THR A 295 4.45 11.71 -2.83
C THR A 295 5.68 10.90 -3.20
N LEU A 296 5.74 10.46 -4.45
CA LEU A 296 6.80 9.61 -5.01
C LEU A 296 7.29 10.27 -6.31
N SER A 297 8.57 10.18 -6.61
CA SER A 297 9.15 10.87 -7.78
C SER A 297 9.21 9.99 -9.02
N ASN A 298 9.37 8.68 -8.85
CA ASN A 298 9.44 7.73 -9.96
C ASN A 298 8.54 6.53 -9.64
N VAL A 299 7.43 6.44 -10.35
CA VAL A 299 6.34 5.49 -10.04
C VAL A 299 6.03 4.68 -11.27
N GLY A 300 6.03 3.35 -11.12
CA GLY A 300 5.48 2.45 -12.13
C GLY A 300 4.13 1.93 -11.69
N VAL A 301 3.11 2.01 -12.53
CA VAL A 301 1.81 1.40 -12.27
C VAL A 301 1.72 0.07 -13.03
N TYR A 302 1.60 -1.04 -12.31
CA TYR A 302 1.53 -2.38 -12.90
C TYR A 302 0.13 -2.98 -12.72
N LEU A 303 -0.67 -2.92 -13.78
CA LEU A 303 -2.05 -3.40 -13.83
C LEU A 303 -2.15 -4.77 -14.52
N LYS A 304 -1.64 -5.85 -13.89
CA LYS A 304 -1.88 -7.21 -14.41
C LYS A 304 -3.36 -7.61 -14.36
N LYS A 305 -4.10 -7.03 -13.40
CA LYS A 305 -5.56 -7.06 -13.33
C LYS A 305 -6.06 -5.62 -13.35
N PRO A 306 -7.28 -5.36 -13.83
CA PRO A 306 -7.90 -4.04 -13.74
C PRO A 306 -7.96 -3.53 -12.30
N VAL A 307 -8.02 -2.20 -12.16
CA VAL A 307 -8.48 -1.60 -10.91
C VAL A 307 -9.93 -2.01 -10.67
N PHE A 308 -10.34 -2.10 -9.40
CA PHE A 308 -11.62 -2.72 -9.02
C PHE A 308 -12.45 -1.85 -8.07
N THR A 309 -11.99 -0.63 -7.78
CA THR A 309 -12.73 0.29 -6.90
C THR A 309 -12.64 1.72 -7.42
N HIS A 310 -13.66 2.51 -7.12
CA HIS A 310 -13.72 3.94 -7.40
C HIS A 310 -12.44 4.66 -6.95
N GLY A 311 -11.97 5.58 -7.77
CA GLY A 311 -10.82 6.43 -7.48
C GLY A 311 -9.47 5.71 -7.45
N GLN A 312 -9.42 4.38 -7.64
CA GLN A 312 -8.16 3.64 -7.53
C GLN A 312 -7.18 4.04 -8.63
N LEU A 313 -7.62 4.10 -9.89
CA LEU A 313 -6.72 4.54 -10.97
C LEU A 313 -6.26 5.98 -10.76
N TYR A 314 -7.17 6.88 -10.38
CA TYR A 314 -6.84 8.28 -10.05
C TYR A 314 -5.80 8.41 -8.92
N VAL A 315 -5.80 7.52 -7.93
CA VAL A 315 -4.79 7.50 -6.85
C VAL A 315 -3.45 6.95 -7.32
N ALA A 316 -3.45 6.12 -8.37
CA ALA A 316 -2.22 5.54 -8.91
C ALA A 316 -1.45 6.51 -9.82
N ILE A 317 -2.19 7.37 -10.53
CA ILE A 317 -1.68 8.47 -11.37
C ILE A 317 -1.22 9.61 -10.47
#